data_AF-A0A4R2D2F7-F1
#
_entry.id   AF-A0A4R2D2F7-F1
#
_cell.length_a   1.000
_cell.length_b   1.000
_cell.length_c   1.000
_cell.angle_alpha   90.00
_cell.angle_beta   90.00
_cell.angle_gamma   90.00
#
_symmetry.space_group_name_H-M   'P 1'
#
loop_
_entity.id
_entity.type
_entity.pdbx_description
1 polymer ?
#
loop_
_entity_poly.entity_id
_entity_poly.type
_entity_poly.pdbx_seq_one_letter_code
_entity_poly.pdbx_strand_id
1 'polypeptide(L)'
;MVSIMVEQFRKMQILLAETIADYETPEFKKLDGRIARAFDTLYRHEPCDADEARTLIGLFLDIIEDNDGGDSVHLIQRVRAIVDDFIGQCRPAMEITHGAGI
;
A
#
# COMPACT_ATOMS: atom_id res chain seq x y z
N MET A 1 -30.06 -1.57 -32.98
CA MET A 1 -30.42 -1.09 -31.63
C MET A 1 -29.27 -1.26 -30.64
N VAL A 2 -28.69 -2.47 -30.49
CA VAL A 2 -27.47 -2.71 -29.69
C VAL A 2 -26.26 -1.88 -30.16
N SER A 3 -26.03 -1.74 -31.48
CA SER A 3 -24.91 -0.94 -31.99
C SER A 3 -25.03 0.56 -31.67
N ILE A 4 -26.26 1.09 -31.62
CA ILE A 4 -26.53 2.50 -31.30
C ILE A 4 -26.23 2.78 -29.82
N MET A 5 -26.60 1.86 -28.93
CA MET A 5 -26.26 1.96 -27.51
C MET A 5 -24.75 1.85 -27.26
N VAL A 6 -24.05 0.96 -27.97
CA VAL A 6 -22.59 0.83 -27.88
C VAL A 6 -21.89 2.10 -28.35
N GLU A 7 -22.36 2.72 -29.44
CA GLU A 7 -21.83 4.01 -29.91
C GLU A 7 -22.08 5.15 -28.91
N GLN A 8 -23.27 5.20 -28.29
CA GLN A 8 -23.57 6.20 -27.27
C GLN A 8 -22.72 6.02 -26.01
N PHE A 9 -22.52 4.77 -25.57
CA PHE A 9 -21.65 4.45 -24.44
C PHE A 9 -20.21 4.87 -24.73
N ARG A 10 -19.69 4.57 -25.93
CA ARG A 10 -18.34 4.97 -26.34
C ARG A 10 -18.16 6.48 -26.39
N LYS A 11 -19.16 7.22 -26.89
CA LYS A 11 -19.16 8.69 -26.86
C LYS A 11 -19.14 9.23 -25.43
N MET A 12 -19.89 8.61 -24.52
CA MET A 12 -19.93 9.01 -23.12
C MET A 12 -18.61 8.73 -22.39
N GLN A 13 -17.94 7.62 -22.71
CA GLN A 13 -16.59 7.33 -22.20
C GLN A 13 -15.56 8.36 -22.67
N ILE A 14 -15.62 8.79 -23.93
CA ILE A 14 -14.73 9.83 -24.47
C ILE A 14 -14.98 11.16 -23.76
N LEU A 15 -16.25 11.57 -23.65
CA LEU A 15 -16.64 12.79 -22.94
C LEU A 15 -16.20 12.80 -21.48
N LEU A 16 -16.35 11.67 -20.78
CA LEU A 16 -15.87 11.52 -19.41
C LEU A 16 -14.34 11.64 -19.32
N ALA A 17 -13.60 11.01 -20.23
CA ALA A 17 -12.15 11.09 -20.27
C ALA A 17 -11.64 12.51 -20.57
N GLU A 18 -12.26 13.21 -21.54
CA GLU A 18 -11.97 14.61 -21.86
C GLU A 18 -12.28 15.52 -20.67
N THR A 19 -13.44 15.33 -20.05
CA THR A 19 -13.86 16.09 -18.86
C THR A 19 -12.87 15.88 -17.70
N ILE A 20 -12.48 14.64 -17.43
CA ILE A 20 -11.48 14.32 -16.40
C ILE A 20 -10.14 14.99 -16.73
N ALA A 21 -9.69 14.94 -18.00
CA ALA A 21 -8.45 15.57 -18.43
C ALA A 21 -8.46 17.10 -18.26
N ASP A 22 -9.62 17.74 -18.44
CA ASP A 22 -9.82 19.18 -18.21
C ASP A 22 -9.81 19.53 -16.70
N TYR A 23 -10.24 18.62 -15.83
CA TYR A 23 -10.17 18.77 -14.38
C TYR A 23 -8.82 18.36 -13.77
N GLU A 24 -8.00 17.57 -14.47
CA GLU A 24 -6.61 17.30 -14.09
C GLU A 24 -5.74 18.53 -14.32
N THR A 25 -5.74 19.44 -13.36
CA THR A 25 -4.90 20.63 -13.42
C THR A 25 -3.41 20.27 -13.46
N PRO A 26 -2.55 21.15 -14.00
CA PRO A 26 -1.10 20.96 -13.94
C PRO A 26 -0.57 20.70 -12.52
N GLU A 27 -1.21 21.27 -11.50
CA GLU A 27 -0.92 21.04 -10.09
C GLU A 27 -1.25 19.62 -9.65
N PHE A 28 -2.39 19.07 -10.09
CA PHE A 28 -2.77 17.68 -9.82
C PHE A 28 -1.79 16.70 -10.47
N LYS A 29 -1.44 16.90 -11.74
CA LYS A 29 -0.42 16.09 -12.44
C LYS A 29 0.96 16.18 -11.78
N LYS A 30 1.34 17.36 -11.30
CA LYS A 30 2.58 17.55 -10.56
C LYS A 30 2.56 16.83 -9.20
N LEU A 31 1.41 16.82 -8.52
CA LEU A 31 1.22 16.08 -7.28
C LEU A 31 1.29 14.58 -7.52
N ASP A 32 0.60 14.07 -8.54
CA ASP A 32 0.64 12.66 -8.96
C ASP A 32 2.08 12.22 -9.26
N GLY A 33 2.82 12.99 -10.05
CA GLY A 33 4.23 12.72 -10.32
C GLY A 33 5.13 12.78 -9.07
N ARG A 34 4.77 13.54 -8.03
CA ARG A 34 5.48 13.53 -6.74
C ARG A 34 5.16 12.27 -5.93
N ILE A 35 3.89 11.85 -5.91
CA ILE A 35 3.44 10.63 -5.25
C ILE A 35 4.11 9.41 -5.88
N ALA A 36 4.12 9.32 -7.21
CA ALA A 36 4.79 8.24 -7.93
C ALA A 36 6.29 8.14 -7.58
N ARG A 37 7.00 9.27 -7.50
CA ARG A 37 8.42 9.29 -7.07
C ARG A 37 8.61 8.87 -5.60
N ALA A 38 7.69 9.24 -4.72
CA ALA A 38 7.74 8.84 -3.32
C ALA A 38 7.58 7.33 -3.18
N PHE A 39 6.63 6.72 -3.90
CA PHE A 39 6.47 5.27 -3.95
C PHE A 39 7.70 4.57 -4.52
N ASP A 40 8.24 5.06 -5.64
CA ASP A 40 9.45 4.49 -6.25
C ASP A 40 10.66 4.53 -5.30
N THR A 41 10.76 5.58 -4.48
CA THR A 41 11.79 5.69 -3.44
C THR A 41 11.54 4.68 -2.32
N LEU A 42 10.29 4.58 -1.85
CA LEU A 42 9.87 3.65 -0.81
C LEU A 42 10.11 2.19 -1.21
N TYR A 43 9.80 1.82 -2.46
CA TYR A 43 10.00 0.46 -2.99
C TYR A 43 11.46 0.03 -3.08
N ARG A 44 12.39 0.99 -3.20
CA ARG A 44 13.83 0.70 -3.24
C ARG A 44 14.49 0.81 -1.87
N HIS A 45 13.77 1.27 -0.86
CA HIS A 45 14.30 1.45 0.48
C HIS A 45 14.47 0.10 1.17
N GLU A 46 15.66 -0.16 1.68
CA GLU A 46 15.96 -1.34 2.47
C GLU A 46 15.87 -0.96 3.96
N PRO A 47 15.00 -1.60 4.77
CA PRO A 47 14.87 -1.27 6.17
C PRO A 47 16.16 -1.57 6.94
N CYS A 48 16.54 -0.66 7.84
CA CYS A 48 17.75 -0.76 8.64
C CYS A 48 17.57 -1.64 9.88
N ASP A 49 16.33 -1.76 10.38
CA ASP A 49 15.98 -2.58 11.53
C ASP A 49 14.59 -3.20 11.41
N ALA A 50 14.26 -4.07 12.37
CA ALA A 50 13.00 -4.81 12.38
C ALA A 50 11.77 -3.92 12.63
N ASP A 51 11.91 -2.81 13.36
CA ASP A 51 10.80 -1.89 13.65
C ASP A 51 10.48 -1.04 12.42
N GLU A 52 11.50 -0.60 11.68
CA GLU A 52 11.37 0.06 10.39
C GLU A 52 10.76 -0.90 9.36
N ALA A 53 11.25 -2.15 9.28
CA ALA A 53 10.67 -3.17 8.42
C ALA A 53 9.18 -3.39 8.72
N ARG A 54 8.80 -3.47 10.02
CA ARG A 54 7.40 -3.59 10.44
C ARG A 54 6.55 -2.44 9.94
N THR A 55 7.08 -1.22 10.09
CA THR A 55 6.40 0.01 9.72
C THR A 55 6.16 0.09 8.21
N LEU A 56 7.17 -0.24 7.40
CA LEU A 56 7.06 -0.27 5.95
C LEU A 56 6.06 -1.32 5.47
N ILE A 57 6.13 -2.52 6.02
CA ILE A 57 5.17 -3.59 5.68
C ILE A 57 3.75 -3.17 6.07
N GLY A 58 3.56 -2.58 7.24
CA GLY A 58 2.27 -2.06 7.69
C GLY A 58 1.71 -1.02 6.71
N LEU A 59 2.53 -0.04 6.32
CA LEU A 59 2.15 0.97 5.34
C LEU A 59 1.71 0.36 4.00
N PHE A 60 2.44 -0.62 3.47
CA PHE A 60 2.04 -1.28 2.21
C PHE A 60 0.73 -2.03 2.34
N LEU A 61 0.48 -2.69 3.48
CA LEU A 61 -0.78 -3.39 3.74
C LEU A 61 -1.97 -2.43 3.86
N ASP A 62 -1.79 -1.30 4.54
CA ASP A 62 -2.82 -0.24 4.65
C ASP A 62 -3.22 0.28 3.26
N ILE A 63 -2.23 0.52 2.39
CA ILE A 63 -2.48 0.98 1.00
C ILE A 63 -3.26 -0.06 0.19
N ILE A 64 -2.96 -1.35 0.38
CA ILE A 64 -3.67 -2.43 -0.31
C ILE A 64 -5.13 -2.49 0.18
N GLU A 65 -5.35 -2.40 1.49
CA GLU A 65 -6.67 -2.41 2.13
C GLU A 65 -7.54 -1.23 1.65
N ASP A 66 -6.96 -0.04 1.57
CA ASP A 66 -7.67 1.15 1.11
C ASP A 66 -8.01 1.06 -0.40
N ASN A 67 -7.15 0.44 -1.21
CA ASN A 67 -7.34 0.34 -2.65
C ASN A 67 -8.37 -0.73 -3.06
N ASP A 68 -8.40 -1.86 -2.36
CA ASP A 68 -9.35 -2.93 -2.65
C ASP A 68 -10.71 -2.75 -1.94
N GLY A 69 -10.86 -1.70 -1.12
CA GLY A 69 -12.09 -1.42 -0.38
C GLY A 69 -12.35 -2.38 0.78
N GLY A 70 -11.31 -3.06 1.28
CA GLY A 70 -11.39 -4.02 2.37
C GLY A 70 -11.68 -5.47 1.92
N ASP A 71 -11.69 -5.75 0.61
CA ASP A 71 -11.97 -7.09 0.08
C ASP A 71 -10.97 -8.14 0.58
N SER A 72 -9.70 -7.76 0.78
CA SER A 72 -8.65 -8.66 1.25
C SER A 72 -8.32 -8.55 2.75
N VAL A 73 -9.18 -7.91 3.57
CA VAL A 73 -8.91 -7.66 5.00
C VAL A 73 -8.44 -8.90 5.77
N HIS A 74 -9.01 -10.07 5.50
CA HIS A 74 -8.60 -11.32 6.15
C HIS A 74 -7.20 -11.80 5.74
N LEU A 75 -6.80 -11.58 4.49
CA LEU A 75 -5.45 -11.88 4.01
C LEU A 75 -4.44 -10.89 4.61
N ILE A 76 -4.80 -9.60 4.66
CA ILE A 76 -3.98 -8.55 5.28
C ILE A 76 -3.73 -8.86 6.76
N GLN A 77 -4.79 -9.18 7.52
CA GLN A 77 -4.67 -9.57 8.93
C GLN A 77 -3.75 -10.77 9.12
N ARG A 78 -3.83 -11.77 8.22
CA ARG A 78 -2.96 -12.94 8.27
C ARG A 78 -1.50 -12.58 7.99
N VAL A 79 -1.23 -11.71 7.02
CA VAL A 79 0.14 -11.25 6.75
C VAL A 79 0.70 -10.48 7.95
N ARG A 80 -0.09 -9.60 8.58
CA ARG A 80 0.32 -8.89 9.80
C ARG A 80 0.73 -9.86 10.91
N ALA A 81 -0.06 -10.92 11.15
CA ALA A 81 0.27 -11.93 12.16
C ALA A 81 1.60 -12.65 11.85
N ILE A 82 1.85 -13.03 10.58
CA ILE A 82 3.11 -13.68 10.17
C ILE A 82 4.31 -12.75 10.39
N VAL A 83 4.16 -11.47 10.04
CA VAL A 83 5.22 -10.46 10.19
C VAL A 83 5.53 -10.22 11.67
N ASP A 84 4.51 -10.11 12.50
CA ASP A 84 4.65 -9.92 13.94
C ASP A 84 5.33 -11.12 14.62
N ASP A 85 4.97 -12.34 14.23
CA ASP A 85 5.62 -13.56 14.71
C ASP A 85 7.11 -13.62 14.30
N PHE A 86 7.42 -13.27 13.05
CA PHE A 86 8.79 -13.26 12.55
C PHE A 86 9.67 -12.22 13.27
N ILE A 87 9.15 -11.00 13.47
CA ILE A 87 9.88 -9.95 14.19
C ILE A 87 10.03 -10.31 15.68
N GLY A 88 9.02 -10.94 16.27
CA GLY A 88 9.08 -11.47 17.64
C GLY A 88 10.19 -12.51 17.82
N GLN A 89 10.46 -13.32 16.80
CA GLN A 89 11.55 -14.31 16.78
C GLN A 89 12.94 -13.69 16.54
N CYS A 90 13.02 -12.57 15.80
CA CYS A 90 14.27 -11.86 15.57
C CYS A 90 14.74 -11.02 16.77
N ARG A 91 13.86 -10.72 17.74
CA ARG A 91 14.27 -10.13 19.01
C ARG A 91 15.07 -11.18 19.79
N PRO A 92 16.37 -10.97 20.08
CA PRO A 92 17.11 -11.93 20.88
C PRO A 92 16.40 -12.02 22.23
N ALA A 93 16.07 -13.25 22.62
CA ALA A 93 15.67 -13.55 23.98
C ALA A 93 16.80 -13.07 24.91
N MET A 94 16.66 -11.88 25.46
CA MET A 94 17.51 -11.40 26.53
C MET A 94 17.05 -12.10 27.81
N GLU A 95 17.20 -13.43 27.84
CA GLU A 95 17.20 -14.21 29.06
C GLU A 95 18.49 -13.85 29.80
N ILE A 96 18.45 -12.77 30.58
CA ILE A 96 19.37 -12.67 31.70
C ILE A 96 18.82 -13.60 32.77
N THR A 97 19.27 -14.85 32.70
CA THR A 97 19.29 -15.75 33.85
C THR A 97 20.06 -15.05 34.98
N HIS A 98 19.35 -14.30 35.83
CA HIS A 98 19.86 -14.02 37.17
C HIS A 98 19.75 -15.32 37.95
N GLY A 99 20.78 -16.14 37.82
CA GLY A 99 21.01 -17.30 38.66
C GLY A 99 20.98 -16.88 40.12
N ALA A 100 20.08 -17.48 40.88
CA ALA A 100 20.20 -17.58 42.32
C ALA A 100 21.37 -18.54 42.66
N GLY A 101 22.18 -18.17 43.65
CA GLY A 101 23.28 -18.97 44.23
C GLY A 101 24.64 -18.32 43.93
N ILE A 102 25.39 -17.80 44.90
CA ILE A 102 25.70 -18.31 46.25
C ILE A 102 25.73 -17.16 47.26
#